data_AF-A0A519CRC1-F1
#
_entry.id   AF-A0A519CRC1-F1
#
_cell.length_a   1.000
_cell.length_b   1.000
_cell.length_c   1.000
_cell.angle_alpha   90.00
_cell.angle_beta   90.00
_cell.angle_gamma   90.00
#
_symmetry.space_group_name_H-M   'P 1'
#
loop_
_entity.id
_entity.type
_entity.pdbx_description
1 polymer ?
#
loop_
_entity_poly.entity_id
_entity_poly.type
_entity_poly.pdbx_seq_one_letter_code
_entity_poly.pdbx_strand_id
1 'polypeptide(L)'
;MESSVSPERAKMILEMLTSGGAMSDINTPLALRLIPLSMELGDIELAEKLLDHAANVAENEVESGWTKFETLKHIDAGVDTFYQLAVESEQMSEGQRLAAAVLHHVSLLQIASDDLEDAKVSASRALRIREDNEDTVGIVYGIAVLEAIAKKQQDVDTAIALGTRRVEILMRDNDEDGQVEAMSDLAHSQATVGHFDSARDLYTESLEIAKRLENLSGQLVAYWGLADLCEINEDYESAMLHLSDCLHAFLEQNLPAPSQVRIRINALADIQDNPAKDNK
;
A
#
# COMPACT_ATOMS: atom_id res chain seq x y z
N MET A 1 8.98 8.14 22.31
CA MET A 1 10.22 7.34 22.25
C MET A 1 9.86 6.04 21.57
N GLU A 2 9.80 6.05 20.25
CA GLU A 2 9.75 4.80 19.50
C GLU A 2 11.17 4.42 19.15
N SER A 3 11.64 3.35 19.78
CA SER A 3 12.89 2.73 19.43
C SER A 3 12.71 2.01 18.10
N SER A 4 12.83 2.73 16.99
CA SER A 4 12.97 2.07 15.69
C SER A 4 14.19 1.13 15.77
N VAL A 5 13.96 -0.13 15.43
CA VAL A 5 15.01 -1.14 15.43
C VAL A 5 15.92 -0.81 14.25
N SER A 6 17.19 -0.48 14.50
CA SER A 6 18.13 -0.22 13.40
C SER A 6 18.33 -1.48 12.55
N PRO A 7 18.70 -1.38 11.26
CA PRO A 7 18.97 -2.54 10.42
C PRO A 7 19.97 -3.51 11.06
N GLU A 8 20.97 -3.01 11.79
CA GLU A 8 21.95 -3.83 12.50
C GLU A 8 21.31 -4.59 13.67
N ARG A 9 20.40 -3.94 14.42
CA ARG A 9 19.66 -4.60 15.50
C ARG A 9 18.67 -5.62 14.95
N ALA A 10 18.00 -5.31 13.83
CA ALA A 10 17.09 -6.22 13.16
C ALA A 10 17.84 -7.48 12.67
N LYS A 11 19.01 -7.28 12.06
CA LYS A 11 19.91 -8.36 11.68
C LYS A 11 20.35 -9.21 12.87
N MET A 12 20.75 -8.59 13.98
CA MET A 12 21.14 -9.32 15.19
C MET A 12 19.98 -10.16 15.76
N ILE A 13 18.77 -9.63 15.79
CA ILE A 13 17.58 -10.37 16.25
C ILE A 13 17.28 -11.53 15.31
N LEU A 14 17.35 -11.30 13.99
CA LEU A 14 17.14 -12.35 13.00
C LEU A 14 18.18 -13.46 13.18
N GLU A 15 19.47 -13.12 13.30
CA GLU A 15 20.54 -14.08 13.58
C GLU A 15 20.31 -14.84 14.89
N MET A 16 19.83 -14.20 15.95
CA MET A 16 19.51 -14.88 17.22
C MET A 16 18.42 -15.95 17.05
N LEU A 17 17.46 -15.74 16.15
CA LEU A 17 16.39 -16.70 15.88
C LEU A 17 16.85 -17.80 14.91
N THR A 18 17.70 -17.48 13.95
CA THR A 18 17.99 -18.37 12.80
C THR A 18 19.35 -19.05 12.84
N SER A 19 20.27 -18.61 13.71
CA SER A 19 21.62 -19.16 13.78
C SER A 19 21.73 -20.41 14.66
N GLY A 20 22.67 -21.29 14.30
CA GLY A 20 22.93 -22.54 15.03
C GLY A 20 21.72 -23.47 15.01
N GLY A 21 21.40 -24.08 16.16
CA GLY A 21 20.24 -24.94 16.31
C GLY A 21 18.91 -24.19 16.53
N ALA A 22 18.92 -22.86 16.68
CA ALA A 22 17.72 -22.11 17.05
C ALA A 22 16.62 -22.18 15.97
N MET A 23 17.01 -22.30 14.69
CA MET A 23 16.05 -22.42 13.59
C MET A 23 15.15 -23.65 13.74
N SER A 24 15.62 -24.76 14.31
CA SER A 24 14.79 -25.96 14.48
C SER A 24 13.63 -25.78 15.47
N ASP A 25 13.71 -24.77 16.33
CA ASP A 25 12.68 -24.47 17.34
C ASP A 25 11.62 -23.49 16.83
N ILE A 26 11.78 -22.97 15.61
CA ILE A 26 10.83 -22.04 14.97
C ILE A 26 9.71 -22.84 14.28
N ASN A 27 8.45 -22.50 14.56
CA ASN A 27 7.29 -23.09 13.88
C ASN A 27 7.00 -22.41 12.53
N THR A 28 6.16 -23.03 11.71
CA THR A 28 5.80 -22.54 10.36
C THR A 28 5.39 -21.08 10.32
N PRO A 29 4.46 -20.59 11.17
CA PRO A 29 4.01 -19.21 11.09
C PRO A 29 5.11 -18.20 11.42
N LEU A 30 6.00 -18.51 12.38
CA LEU A 30 7.11 -17.62 12.71
C LEU A 30 8.17 -17.63 11.60
N ALA A 31 8.49 -18.80 11.03
CA ALA A 31 9.43 -18.90 9.92
C ALA A 31 8.97 -18.06 8.72
N LEU A 32 7.69 -18.15 8.33
CA LEU A 32 7.10 -17.35 7.26
C LEU A 32 7.17 -15.83 7.55
N ARG A 33 6.96 -15.42 8.81
CA ARG A 33 7.05 -14.00 9.21
C ARG A 33 8.46 -13.43 9.17
N LEU A 34 9.49 -14.27 9.25
CA LEU A 34 10.89 -13.84 9.18
C LEU A 34 11.39 -13.66 7.74
N ILE A 35 10.71 -14.23 6.74
CA ILE A 35 11.12 -14.15 5.32
C ILE A 35 11.19 -12.70 4.82
N PRO A 36 10.16 -11.84 4.98
CA PRO A 36 10.24 -10.45 4.51
C PRO A 36 11.38 -9.67 5.14
N LEU A 37 11.62 -9.86 6.45
CA LEU A 37 12.73 -9.22 7.16
C LEU A 37 14.09 -9.67 6.60
N SER A 38 14.24 -10.95 6.29
CA SER A 38 15.44 -11.49 5.65
C SER A 38 15.70 -10.85 4.28
N MET A 39 14.63 -10.71 3.48
CA MET A 39 14.69 -10.07 2.16
C MET A 39 15.05 -8.58 2.25
N GLU A 40 14.46 -7.84 3.20
CA GLU A 40 14.76 -6.42 3.47
C GLU A 40 16.23 -6.20 3.87
N LEU A 41 16.81 -7.15 4.63
CA LEU A 41 18.22 -7.13 5.01
C LEU A 41 19.17 -7.63 3.89
N GLY A 42 18.62 -8.06 2.76
CA GLY A 42 19.37 -8.56 1.61
C GLY A 42 19.89 -9.99 1.76
N ASP A 43 19.42 -10.75 2.75
CA ASP A 43 19.80 -12.14 2.98
C ASP A 43 18.80 -13.09 2.32
N ILE A 44 18.94 -13.25 1.01
CA ILE A 44 18.07 -14.09 0.18
C ILE A 44 18.26 -15.57 0.52
N GLU A 45 19.50 -15.99 0.84
CA GLU A 45 19.79 -17.39 1.18
C GLU A 45 19.10 -17.80 2.49
N LEU A 46 19.06 -16.91 3.48
CA LEU A 46 18.30 -17.14 4.70
C LEU A 46 16.79 -17.17 4.45
N ALA A 47 16.27 -16.32 3.56
CA ALA A 47 14.85 -16.34 3.18
C ALA A 47 14.45 -17.71 2.58
N GLU A 48 15.26 -18.26 1.69
CA GLU A 48 15.05 -19.59 1.11
C GLU A 48 15.11 -20.70 2.18
N LYS A 49 16.11 -20.65 3.08
CA LYS A 49 16.20 -21.60 4.20
C LYS A 49 15.00 -21.54 5.13
N LEU A 50 14.49 -20.33 5.42
CA LEU A 50 13.30 -20.13 6.25
C LEU A 50 12.06 -20.71 5.57
N LEU A 51 11.93 -20.53 4.25
CA LEU A 51 10.84 -21.09 3.47
C LEU A 51 10.87 -22.62 3.44
N ASP A 52 12.05 -23.22 3.18
CA ASP A 52 12.24 -24.67 3.23
C ASP A 52 11.95 -25.23 4.63
N HIS A 53 12.44 -24.55 5.67
CA HIS A 53 12.18 -24.93 7.06
C HIS A 53 10.68 -24.90 7.35
N ALA A 54 10.00 -23.80 7.02
CA ALA A 54 8.56 -23.64 7.19
C ALA A 54 7.77 -24.78 6.50
N ALA A 55 8.14 -25.12 5.26
CA ALA A 55 7.51 -26.21 4.53
C ALA A 55 7.71 -27.58 5.21
N ASN A 56 8.88 -27.80 5.84
CA ASN A 56 9.19 -29.05 6.52
C ASN A 56 8.52 -29.21 7.89
N VAL A 57 8.24 -28.10 8.60
CA VAL A 57 7.63 -28.12 9.94
C VAL A 57 6.13 -27.84 9.95
N ALA A 58 5.48 -27.71 8.79
CA ALA A 58 4.05 -27.50 8.67
C ALA A 58 3.22 -28.60 9.34
N GLU A 59 2.37 -28.22 10.30
CA GLU A 59 1.62 -29.18 11.12
C GLU A 59 0.23 -29.51 10.56
N ASN A 60 -0.30 -28.68 9.66
CA ASN A 60 -1.65 -28.82 9.11
C ASN A 60 -1.75 -28.33 7.65
N GLU A 61 -2.90 -28.56 7.02
CA GLU A 61 -3.15 -28.18 5.62
C GLU A 61 -3.11 -26.68 5.41
N VAL A 62 -3.54 -25.88 6.39
CA VAL A 62 -3.52 -24.41 6.31
C VAL A 62 -2.09 -23.89 6.32
N GLU A 63 -1.24 -24.40 7.22
CA GLU A 63 0.19 -24.09 7.26
C GLU A 63 0.89 -24.49 5.96
N SER A 64 0.60 -25.68 5.46
CA SER A 64 1.10 -26.15 4.15
C SER A 64 0.63 -25.26 2.99
N GLY A 65 -0.59 -24.73 3.09
CA GLY A 65 -1.14 -23.78 2.13
C GLY A 65 -0.44 -22.43 2.16
N TRP A 66 -0.11 -21.90 3.34
CA TRP A 66 0.66 -20.66 3.48
C TRP A 66 2.09 -20.80 2.97
N THR A 67 2.76 -21.93 3.25
CA THR A 67 4.11 -22.19 2.71
C THR A 67 4.07 -22.31 1.20
N LYS A 68 3.10 -23.06 0.64
CA LYS A 68 2.87 -23.13 -0.80
C LYS A 68 2.62 -21.75 -1.40
N PHE A 69 1.80 -20.91 -0.77
CA PHE A 69 1.54 -19.56 -1.23
C PHE A 69 2.82 -18.71 -1.29
N GLU A 70 3.67 -18.77 -0.26
CA GLU A 70 4.95 -18.07 -0.23
C GLU A 70 5.91 -18.58 -1.31
N THR A 71 6.01 -19.91 -1.48
CA THR A 71 6.82 -20.52 -2.55
C THR A 71 6.37 -20.05 -3.93
N LEU A 72 5.07 -19.99 -4.18
CA LEU A 72 4.54 -19.53 -5.48
C LEU A 72 4.93 -18.08 -5.78
N LYS A 73 4.98 -17.20 -4.78
CA LYS A 73 5.46 -15.83 -4.94
C LYS A 73 6.95 -15.78 -5.23
N HIS A 74 7.77 -16.59 -4.54
CA HIS A 74 9.22 -16.61 -4.73
C HIS A 74 9.65 -17.08 -6.12
N ILE A 75 8.87 -17.98 -6.74
CA ILE A 75 9.16 -18.52 -8.08
C ILE A 75 8.43 -17.78 -9.22
N ASP A 76 7.77 -16.66 -8.92
CA ASP A 76 6.94 -15.90 -9.86
C ASP A 76 5.93 -16.79 -10.63
N ALA A 77 5.19 -17.61 -9.89
CA ALA A 77 4.25 -18.54 -10.50
C ALA A 77 3.13 -17.82 -11.28
N GLY A 78 2.59 -18.49 -12.31
CA GLY A 78 1.46 -17.96 -13.08
C GLY A 78 0.17 -17.85 -12.25
N VAL A 79 -0.71 -16.93 -12.67
CA VAL A 79 -2.01 -16.62 -12.04
C VAL A 79 -2.86 -17.88 -11.82
N ASP A 80 -2.90 -18.80 -12.80
CA ASP A 80 -3.67 -20.05 -12.71
C ASP A 80 -3.27 -20.92 -11.51
N THR A 81 -1.97 -20.95 -11.18
CA THR A 81 -1.46 -21.74 -10.07
C THR A 81 -1.91 -21.16 -8.72
N PHE A 82 -1.93 -19.83 -8.61
CA PHE A 82 -2.51 -19.17 -7.44
C PHE A 82 -4.02 -19.37 -7.37
N TYR A 83 -4.72 -19.32 -8.50
CA TYR A 83 -6.17 -19.56 -8.53
C TYR A 83 -6.52 -20.98 -8.07
N GLN A 84 -5.73 -21.98 -8.48
CA GLN A 84 -5.86 -23.34 -7.99
C GLN A 84 -5.67 -23.41 -6.47
N LEU A 85 -4.64 -22.74 -5.93
CA LEU A 85 -4.41 -22.68 -4.48
C LEU A 85 -5.57 -22.00 -3.75
N ALA A 86 -6.16 -20.94 -4.30
CA ALA A 86 -7.33 -20.29 -3.71
C ALA A 86 -8.51 -21.26 -3.60
N VAL A 87 -8.80 -22.03 -4.66
CA VAL A 87 -9.87 -23.04 -4.67
C VAL A 87 -9.59 -24.16 -3.67
N GLU A 88 -8.35 -24.66 -3.60
CA GLU A 88 -7.93 -25.64 -2.59
C GLU A 88 -8.13 -25.09 -1.17
N SER A 89 -7.74 -23.83 -0.94
CA SER A 89 -7.83 -23.16 0.37
C SER A 89 -9.27 -22.98 0.85
N GLU A 90 -10.22 -22.70 -0.04
CA GLU A 90 -11.64 -22.60 0.32
C GLU A 90 -12.26 -23.95 0.72
N GLN A 91 -11.67 -25.07 0.28
CA GLN A 91 -12.11 -26.42 0.65
C GLN A 91 -11.51 -26.89 1.98
N MET A 92 -10.46 -26.24 2.46
CA MET A 92 -9.80 -26.56 3.73
C MET A 92 -10.63 -26.08 4.93
N SER A 93 -10.63 -26.86 6.00
CA SER A 93 -11.11 -26.38 7.30
C SER A 93 -10.19 -25.24 7.76
N GLU A 94 -10.78 -24.09 8.13
CA GLU A 94 -10.04 -22.88 8.56
C GLU A 94 -9.16 -22.22 7.47
N GLY A 95 -9.33 -22.60 6.20
CA GLY A 95 -8.57 -22.05 5.07
C GLY A 95 -9.05 -20.70 4.54
N GLN A 96 -10.09 -20.10 5.11
CA GLN A 96 -10.73 -18.90 4.57
C GLN A 96 -9.77 -17.69 4.50
N ARG A 97 -8.93 -17.50 5.52
CA ARG A 97 -7.92 -16.42 5.53
C ARG A 97 -6.86 -16.61 4.45
N LEU A 98 -6.43 -17.85 4.23
CA LEU A 98 -5.51 -18.18 3.15
C LEU A 98 -6.16 -17.93 1.78
N ALA A 99 -7.39 -18.41 1.58
CA ALA A 99 -8.14 -18.17 0.34
C ALA A 99 -8.26 -16.66 0.02
N ALA A 100 -8.62 -15.84 1.01
CA ALA A 100 -8.71 -14.40 0.84
C ALA A 100 -7.37 -13.74 0.49
N ALA A 101 -6.27 -14.19 1.11
CA ALA A 101 -4.93 -13.67 0.80
C ALA A 101 -4.48 -14.05 -0.62
N VAL A 102 -4.70 -15.30 -1.02
CA VAL A 102 -4.36 -15.79 -2.37
C VAL A 102 -5.19 -15.05 -3.43
N LEU A 103 -6.50 -14.93 -3.25
CA LEU A 103 -7.37 -14.19 -4.18
C LEU A 103 -7.01 -12.70 -4.27
N HIS A 104 -6.62 -12.07 -3.16
CA HIS A 104 -6.11 -10.71 -3.17
C HIS A 104 -4.84 -10.63 -4.04
N HIS A 105 -3.90 -11.56 -3.88
CA HIS A 105 -2.68 -11.57 -4.70
C HIS A 105 -2.96 -11.84 -6.18
N VAL A 106 -3.85 -12.79 -6.48
CA VAL A 106 -4.36 -13.04 -7.84
C VAL A 106 -4.89 -11.74 -8.47
N SER A 107 -5.69 -10.97 -7.72
CA SER A 107 -6.19 -9.68 -8.20
C SER A 107 -5.06 -8.70 -8.52
N LEU A 108 -4.00 -8.64 -7.70
CA LEU A 108 -2.85 -7.75 -7.96
C LEU A 108 -2.11 -8.16 -9.24
N LEU A 109 -1.92 -9.46 -9.48
CA LEU A 109 -1.30 -9.97 -10.71
C LEU A 109 -2.15 -9.67 -11.95
N GLN A 110 -3.48 -9.76 -11.82
CA GLN A 110 -4.43 -9.41 -12.89
C GLN A 110 -4.42 -7.90 -13.19
N ILE A 111 -4.36 -7.04 -12.17
CA ILE A 111 -4.16 -5.57 -12.35
C ILE A 111 -2.84 -5.29 -13.09
N ALA A 112 -1.76 -5.99 -12.74
CA ALA A 112 -0.47 -5.83 -13.40
C ALA A 112 -0.50 -6.27 -14.87
N SER A 113 -1.39 -7.19 -15.21
CA SER A 113 -1.63 -7.67 -16.59
C SER A 113 -2.73 -6.90 -17.33
N ASP A 114 -3.25 -5.84 -16.72
CA ASP A 114 -4.38 -5.02 -17.20
C ASP A 114 -5.71 -5.78 -17.41
N ASP A 115 -5.86 -6.93 -16.74
CA ASP A 115 -7.09 -7.72 -16.73
C ASP A 115 -8.02 -7.25 -15.60
N LEU A 116 -8.61 -6.07 -15.80
CA LEU A 116 -9.35 -5.37 -14.73
C LEU A 116 -10.67 -6.04 -14.35
N GLU A 117 -11.30 -6.76 -15.27
CA GLU A 117 -12.58 -7.43 -14.98
C GLU A 117 -12.34 -8.66 -14.08
N ASP A 118 -11.37 -9.51 -14.43
CA ASP A 118 -11.05 -10.67 -13.60
C ASP A 118 -10.40 -10.23 -12.28
N ALA A 119 -9.61 -9.16 -12.27
CA ALA A 119 -9.10 -8.55 -11.04
C ALA A 119 -10.24 -8.16 -10.09
N LYS A 120 -11.28 -7.50 -10.62
CA LYS A 120 -12.46 -7.09 -9.84
C LYS A 120 -13.17 -8.29 -9.23
N VAL A 121 -13.32 -9.38 -9.99
CA VAL A 121 -13.92 -10.63 -9.50
C VAL A 121 -13.11 -11.22 -8.35
N SER A 122 -11.79 -11.35 -8.52
CA SER A 122 -10.88 -11.89 -7.50
C SER A 122 -10.86 -11.03 -6.23
N ALA A 123 -10.73 -9.71 -6.36
CA ALA A 123 -10.73 -8.78 -5.24
C ALA A 123 -12.08 -8.76 -4.50
N SER A 124 -13.20 -8.77 -5.22
CA SER A 124 -14.54 -8.79 -4.60
C SER A 124 -14.76 -10.07 -3.81
N ARG A 125 -14.30 -11.21 -4.33
CA ARG A 125 -14.36 -12.50 -3.62
C ARG A 125 -13.49 -12.49 -2.37
N ALA A 126 -12.26 -11.98 -2.46
CA ALA A 126 -11.36 -11.83 -1.31
C ALA A 126 -11.96 -10.91 -0.23
N LEU A 127 -12.55 -9.78 -0.62
CA LEU A 127 -13.18 -8.83 0.28
C LEU A 127 -14.36 -9.47 1.02
N ARG A 128 -15.24 -10.18 0.30
CA ARG A 128 -16.38 -10.89 0.90
C ARG A 128 -15.94 -11.90 1.96
N ILE A 129 -14.90 -12.69 1.67
CA ILE A 129 -14.37 -13.66 2.64
C ILE A 129 -13.84 -12.94 3.89
N ARG A 130 -13.21 -11.78 3.74
CA ARG A 130 -12.70 -11.00 4.88
C ARG A 130 -13.82 -10.36 5.69
N GLU A 131 -14.89 -9.90 5.04
CA GLU A 131 -16.11 -9.45 5.71
C GLU A 131 -16.74 -10.56 6.54
N ASP A 132 -16.88 -11.76 5.97
CA ASP A 132 -17.42 -12.94 6.67
C ASP A 132 -16.54 -13.37 7.87
N ASN A 133 -15.23 -13.09 7.83
CA ASN A 133 -14.27 -13.41 8.90
C ASN A 133 -13.99 -12.24 9.85
N GLU A 134 -14.66 -11.09 9.69
CA GLU A 134 -14.41 -9.86 10.46
C GLU A 134 -12.93 -9.43 10.45
N ASP A 135 -12.21 -9.68 9.34
CA ASP A 135 -10.82 -9.27 9.15
C ASP A 135 -10.76 -7.80 8.71
N THR A 136 -10.90 -6.88 9.67
CA THR A 136 -10.97 -5.45 9.39
C THR A 136 -9.77 -4.91 8.63
N VAL A 137 -8.56 -5.35 8.96
CA VAL A 137 -7.33 -4.97 8.26
C VAL A 137 -7.38 -5.45 6.81
N GLY A 138 -7.73 -6.71 6.59
CA GLY A 138 -7.91 -7.24 5.25
C GLY A 138 -9.02 -6.53 4.46
N ILE A 139 -10.11 -6.13 5.11
CA ILE A 139 -11.23 -5.38 4.49
C ILE A 139 -10.71 -4.05 3.93
N VAL A 140 -9.95 -3.29 4.71
CA VAL A 140 -9.34 -2.02 4.26
C VAL A 140 -8.48 -2.24 3.02
N TYR A 141 -7.58 -3.23 3.03
CA TYR A 141 -6.74 -3.54 1.87
C TYR A 141 -7.54 -4.06 0.66
N GLY A 142 -8.60 -4.83 0.89
CA GLY A 142 -9.49 -5.29 -0.17
C GLY A 142 -10.25 -4.14 -0.85
N ILE A 143 -10.70 -3.16 -0.05
CA ILE A 143 -11.33 -1.94 -0.56
C ILE A 143 -10.34 -1.11 -1.37
N ALA A 144 -9.10 -0.94 -0.89
CA ALA A 144 -8.05 -0.21 -1.61
C ALA A 144 -7.77 -0.82 -3.00
N VAL A 145 -7.72 -2.15 -3.11
CA VAL A 145 -7.56 -2.84 -4.41
C VAL A 145 -8.74 -2.59 -5.33
N LEU A 146 -9.97 -2.70 -4.84
CA LEU A 146 -11.16 -2.42 -5.65
C LEU A 146 -11.25 -0.95 -6.08
N GLU A 147 -10.82 -0.02 -5.22
CA GLU A 147 -10.73 1.40 -5.52
C GLU A 147 -9.72 1.66 -6.65
N ALA A 148 -8.54 1.04 -6.58
CA ALA A 148 -7.53 1.14 -7.64
C ALA A 148 -8.04 0.56 -8.98
N ILE A 149 -8.78 -0.56 -8.95
CA ILE A 149 -9.42 -1.13 -10.14
C ILE A 149 -10.46 -0.15 -10.71
N ALA A 150 -11.34 0.41 -9.87
CA ALA A 150 -12.36 1.37 -10.28
C ALA A 150 -11.73 2.62 -10.91
N LYS A 151 -10.67 3.17 -10.31
CA LYS A 151 -9.89 4.30 -10.87
C LYS A 151 -9.32 3.96 -12.25
N LYS A 152 -8.72 2.78 -12.43
CA LYS A 152 -8.21 2.31 -13.73
C LYS A 152 -9.31 2.12 -14.78
N GLN A 153 -10.49 1.67 -14.36
CA GLN A 153 -11.68 1.54 -15.21
C GLN A 153 -12.38 2.88 -15.49
N GLN A 154 -11.91 4.00 -14.91
CA GLN A 154 -12.57 5.30 -14.93
C GLN A 154 -13.98 5.29 -14.32
N ASP A 155 -14.27 4.31 -13.46
CA ASP A 155 -15.50 4.25 -12.66
C ASP A 155 -15.29 5.04 -11.35
N VAL A 156 -15.29 6.37 -11.50
CA VAL A 156 -14.95 7.28 -10.40
C VAL A 156 -16.02 7.27 -9.30
N ASP A 157 -17.29 7.03 -9.64
CA ASP A 157 -18.37 6.91 -8.66
C ASP A 157 -18.14 5.72 -7.72
N THR A 158 -17.76 4.57 -8.27
CA THR A 158 -17.40 3.39 -7.45
C THR A 158 -16.13 3.65 -6.63
N ALA A 159 -15.11 4.31 -7.21
CA ALA A 159 -13.90 4.67 -6.47
C ALA A 159 -14.20 5.58 -5.27
N ILE A 160 -15.03 6.61 -5.44
CA ILE A 160 -15.45 7.50 -4.35
C ILE A 160 -16.21 6.74 -3.26
N ALA A 161 -17.13 5.85 -3.63
CA ALA A 161 -17.89 5.07 -2.67
C ALA A 161 -16.99 4.13 -1.85
N LEU A 162 -16.04 3.46 -2.51
CA LEU A 162 -15.06 2.59 -1.87
C LEU A 162 -14.10 3.38 -0.97
N GLY A 163 -13.53 4.49 -1.46
CA GLY A 163 -12.63 5.35 -0.70
C GLY A 163 -13.30 5.95 0.54
N THR A 164 -14.57 6.37 0.42
CA THR A 164 -15.37 6.87 1.56
C THR A 164 -15.54 5.79 2.63
N ARG A 165 -15.95 4.57 2.21
CA ARG A 165 -16.06 3.43 3.12
C ARG A 165 -14.72 3.09 3.79
N ARG A 166 -13.61 3.17 3.05
CA ARG A 166 -12.25 2.93 3.56
C ARG A 166 -11.90 3.93 4.66
N VAL A 167 -12.10 5.23 4.41
CA VAL A 167 -11.87 6.31 5.39
C VAL A 167 -12.72 6.12 6.64
N GLU A 168 -14.01 5.80 6.51
CA GLU A 168 -14.90 5.58 7.66
C GLU A 168 -14.43 4.44 8.57
N ILE A 169 -13.96 3.33 7.99
CA ILE A 169 -13.40 2.20 8.76
C ILE A 169 -12.14 2.63 9.51
N LEU A 170 -11.22 3.29 8.82
CA LEU A 170 -9.94 3.72 9.40
C LEU A 170 -10.12 4.77 10.50
N MET A 171 -11.06 5.70 10.36
CA MET A 171 -11.43 6.65 11.41
C MET A 171 -12.01 5.94 12.64
N ARG A 172 -12.92 4.97 12.44
CA ARG A 172 -13.50 4.19 13.54
C ARG A 172 -12.42 3.43 14.31
N ASP A 173 -11.43 2.91 13.60
CA ASP A 173 -10.37 2.10 14.17
C ASP A 173 -9.20 2.95 14.72
N ASN A 174 -9.24 4.28 14.53
CA ASN A 174 -8.18 5.23 14.88
C ASN A 174 -6.83 4.90 14.23
N ASP A 175 -6.85 4.33 13.02
CA ASP A 175 -5.65 4.07 12.23
C ASP A 175 -5.29 5.35 11.45
N GLU A 176 -4.47 6.19 12.06
CA GLU A 176 -4.07 7.48 11.48
C GLU A 176 -3.18 7.32 10.24
N ASP A 177 -2.31 6.30 10.19
CA ASP A 177 -1.47 6.04 9.01
C ASP A 177 -2.32 5.64 7.80
N GLY A 178 -3.29 4.74 7.99
CA GLY A 178 -4.20 4.37 6.93
C GLY A 178 -5.10 5.53 6.47
N GLN A 179 -5.51 6.41 7.40
CA GLN A 179 -6.32 7.60 7.07
C GLN A 179 -5.61 8.52 6.07
N VAL A 180 -4.31 8.76 6.25
CA VAL A 180 -3.51 9.61 5.34
C VAL A 180 -3.59 9.11 3.90
N GLU A 181 -3.38 7.81 3.69
CA GLU A 181 -3.42 7.21 2.36
C GLU A 181 -4.84 7.25 1.77
N ALA A 182 -5.84 6.79 2.53
CA ALA A 182 -7.22 6.69 2.06
C ALA A 182 -7.85 8.05 1.75
N MET A 183 -7.58 9.07 2.57
CA MET A 183 -8.06 10.44 2.33
C MET A 183 -7.43 11.02 1.06
N SER A 184 -6.14 10.79 0.83
CA SER A 184 -5.46 11.27 -0.39
C SER A 184 -5.99 10.59 -1.66
N ASP A 185 -6.28 9.29 -1.60
CA ASP A 185 -6.89 8.54 -2.70
C ASP A 185 -8.32 9.02 -3.02
N LEU A 186 -9.12 9.24 -1.98
CA LEU A 186 -10.48 9.76 -2.11
C LEU A 186 -10.46 11.20 -2.65
N ALA A 187 -9.54 12.05 -2.17
CA ALA A 187 -9.37 13.42 -2.63
C ALA A 187 -9.09 13.46 -4.14
N HIS A 188 -8.20 12.59 -4.62
CA HIS A 188 -7.91 12.49 -6.04
C HIS A 188 -9.16 12.12 -6.86
N SER A 189 -9.95 11.16 -6.37
CA SER A 189 -11.20 10.75 -7.02
C SER A 189 -12.23 11.89 -7.05
N GLN A 190 -12.36 12.65 -5.96
CA GLN A 190 -13.22 13.84 -5.89
C GLN A 190 -12.77 14.94 -6.85
N ALA A 191 -11.45 15.20 -6.94
CA ALA A 191 -10.90 16.18 -7.87
C ALA A 191 -11.17 15.79 -9.34
N THR A 192 -11.10 14.51 -9.67
CA THR A 192 -11.34 13.99 -11.02
C THR A 192 -12.76 14.30 -11.53
N VAL A 193 -13.75 14.36 -10.63
CA VAL A 193 -15.14 14.74 -10.95
C VAL A 193 -15.45 16.21 -10.72
N GLY A 194 -14.43 17.03 -10.43
CA GLY A 194 -14.57 18.48 -10.25
C GLY A 194 -15.06 18.92 -8.86
N HIS A 195 -15.13 18.02 -7.88
CA HIS A 195 -15.44 18.35 -6.49
C HIS A 195 -14.20 18.89 -5.76
N PHE A 196 -13.64 20.01 -6.24
CA PHE A 196 -12.36 20.53 -5.79
C PHE A 196 -12.36 20.98 -4.32
N ASP A 197 -13.48 21.51 -3.80
CA ASP A 197 -13.58 21.88 -2.38
C ASP A 197 -13.45 20.64 -1.48
N SER A 198 -14.18 19.56 -1.79
CA SER A 198 -14.08 18.30 -1.06
C SER A 198 -12.69 17.67 -1.17
N ALA A 199 -12.08 17.71 -2.36
CA ALA A 199 -10.71 17.23 -2.55
C ALA A 199 -9.70 18.02 -1.71
N ARG A 200 -9.84 19.36 -1.66
CA ARG A 200 -8.98 20.24 -0.85
C ARG A 200 -9.11 19.93 0.64
N ASP A 201 -10.33 19.76 1.13
CA ASP A 201 -10.58 19.44 2.54
C ASP A 201 -9.92 18.10 2.92
N LEU A 202 -10.09 17.07 2.09
CA LEU A 202 -9.49 15.74 2.30
C LEU A 202 -7.96 15.78 2.25
N TYR A 203 -7.34 16.47 1.28
CA TYR A 203 -5.89 16.62 1.24
C TYR A 203 -5.35 17.41 2.44
N THR A 204 -6.09 18.42 2.90
CA THR A 204 -5.67 19.23 4.06
C THR A 204 -5.71 18.40 5.34
N GLU A 205 -6.78 17.64 5.57
CA GLU A 205 -6.89 16.74 6.73
C GLU A 205 -5.80 15.64 6.69
N SER A 206 -5.61 15.02 5.53
CA SER A 206 -4.52 14.06 5.31
C SER A 206 -3.13 14.67 5.61
N LEU A 207 -2.89 15.91 5.18
CA LEU A 207 -1.63 16.61 5.44
C LEU A 207 -1.42 16.88 6.93
N GLU A 208 -2.47 17.29 7.66
CA GLU A 208 -2.40 17.53 9.10
C GLU A 208 -2.05 16.26 9.87
N ILE A 209 -2.67 15.13 9.52
CA ILE A 209 -2.35 13.82 10.12
C ILE A 209 -0.90 13.44 9.77
N ALA A 210 -0.52 13.52 8.49
CA ALA A 210 0.83 13.16 8.04
C ALA A 210 1.93 14.01 8.69
N LYS A 211 1.65 15.28 9.02
CA LYS A 211 2.55 16.15 9.80
C LYS A 211 2.70 15.67 11.24
N ARG A 212 1.60 15.32 11.92
CA ARG A 212 1.65 14.78 13.29
C ARG A 212 2.45 13.47 13.38
N LEU A 213 2.35 12.63 12.35
CA LEU A 213 3.02 11.34 12.27
C LEU A 213 4.46 11.43 11.74
N GLU A 214 4.93 12.63 11.34
CA GLU A 214 6.20 12.81 10.62
C GLU A 214 6.30 11.94 9.33
N ASN A 215 5.16 11.57 8.75
CA ASN A 215 5.06 10.75 7.55
C ASN A 215 5.34 11.61 6.30
N LEU A 216 6.61 11.67 5.89
CA LEU A 216 7.05 12.47 4.74
C LEU A 216 6.40 12.03 3.41
N SER A 217 6.11 10.74 3.25
CA SER A 217 5.44 10.23 2.05
C SER A 217 4.01 10.77 1.96
N GLY A 218 3.26 10.69 3.06
CA GLY A 218 1.92 11.26 3.17
C GLY A 218 1.90 12.77 2.97
N GLN A 219 2.86 13.48 3.56
CA GLN A 219 3.00 14.92 3.36
C GLN A 219 3.26 15.27 1.88
N LEU A 220 4.16 14.53 1.20
CA LEU A 220 4.43 14.71 -0.21
C LEU A 220 3.16 14.56 -1.06
N VAL A 221 2.41 13.47 -0.85
CA VAL A 221 1.18 13.21 -1.62
C VAL A 221 0.16 14.31 -1.40
N ALA A 222 -0.06 14.74 -0.16
CA ALA A 222 -1.03 15.78 0.14
C ALA A 222 -0.61 17.17 -0.39
N TYR A 223 0.65 17.56 -0.23
CA TYR A 223 1.16 18.81 -0.83
C TYR A 223 1.06 18.79 -2.36
N TRP A 224 1.35 17.65 -2.97
CA TRP A 224 1.24 17.49 -4.43
C TRP A 224 -0.20 17.66 -4.90
N GLY A 225 -1.15 17.01 -4.21
CA GLY A 225 -2.58 17.14 -4.51
C GLY A 225 -3.10 18.57 -4.32
N LEU A 226 -2.70 19.25 -3.25
CA LEU A 226 -3.06 20.66 -3.02
C LEU A 226 -2.47 21.56 -4.11
N ALA A 227 -1.23 21.33 -4.53
CA ALA A 227 -0.63 22.07 -5.64
C ALA A 227 -1.37 21.82 -6.97
N ASP A 228 -1.79 20.58 -7.25
CA ASP A 228 -2.62 20.26 -8.43
C ASP A 228 -3.93 21.07 -8.42
N LEU A 229 -4.60 21.14 -7.27
CA LEU A 229 -5.84 21.90 -7.13
C LEU A 229 -5.64 23.41 -7.29
N CYS A 230 -4.51 23.96 -6.84
CA CYS A 230 -4.15 25.36 -7.05
C CYS A 230 -3.86 25.64 -8.53
N GLU A 231 -3.11 24.78 -9.22
CA GLU A 231 -2.81 24.93 -10.65
C GLU A 231 -4.07 24.86 -11.53
N ILE A 232 -5.01 23.97 -11.22
CA ILE A 232 -6.31 23.89 -11.90
C ILE A 232 -7.09 25.20 -11.78
N ASN A 233 -6.94 25.91 -10.65
CA ASN A 233 -7.56 27.22 -10.41
C ASN A 233 -6.69 28.41 -10.84
N GLU A 234 -5.59 28.17 -11.57
CA GLU A 234 -4.61 29.17 -12.00
C GLU A 234 -3.96 29.95 -10.84
N ASP A 235 -4.02 29.42 -9.61
CA ASP A 235 -3.34 29.96 -8.43
C ASP A 235 -1.93 29.39 -8.30
N TYR A 236 -1.06 29.80 -9.24
CA TYR A 236 0.32 29.31 -9.31
C TYR A 236 1.18 29.72 -8.11
N GLU A 237 0.81 30.81 -7.41
CA GLU A 237 1.52 31.26 -6.20
C GLU A 237 1.29 30.27 -5.05
N SER A 238 0.04 29.91 -4.77
CA SER A 238 -0.28 28.92 -3.73
C SER A 238 0.24 27.52 -4.11
N ALA A 239 0.19 27.14 -5.38
CA ALA A 239 0.77 25.88 -5.85
C ALA A 239 2.28 25.80 -5.54
N MET A 240 3.02 26.88 -5.85
CA MET A 240 4.45 26.96 -5.56
C MET A 240 4.73 26.95 -4.05
N LEU A 241 3.87 27.57 -3.24
CA LEU A 241 3.98 27.54 -1.78
C LEU A 241 3.86 26.11 -1.24
N HIS A 242 2.83 25.35 -1.65
CA HIS A 242 2.66 23.96 -1.22
C HIS A 242 3.85 23.07 -1.58
N LEU A 243 4.39 23.22 -2.80
CA LEU A 243 5.58 22.46 -3.21
C LEU A 243 6.85 22.88 -2.45
N SER A 244 6.96 24.16 -2.11
CA SER A 244 8.07 24.68 -1.29
C SER A 244 8.01 24.17 0.14
N ASP A 245 6.82 24.10 0.73
CA ASP A 245 6.60 23.50 2.05
C ASP A 245 6.94 22.00 2.04
N CYS A 246 6.59 21.28 0.97
CA CYS A 246 7.01 19.89 0.79
C CYS A 246 8.54 19.76 0.76
N LEU A 247 9.22 20.63 0.01
CA LEU A 247 10.69 20.64 -0.02
C LEU A 247 11.27 20.91 1.37
N HIS A 248 10.68 21.83 2.12
CA HIS A 248 11.10 22.17 3.48
C HIS A 248 10.98 20.97 4.43
N ALA A 249 9.85 20.26 4.41
CA ALA A 249 9.62 19.09 5.27
C ALA A 249 10.71 18.01 5.10
N PHE A 250 11.14 17.73 3.86
CA PHE A 250 12.24 16.80 3.61
C PHE A 250 13.59 17.34 4.12
N LEU A 251 13.85 18.63 3.93
CA LEU A 251 15.10 19.26 4.38
C LEU A 251 15.23 19.29 5.91
N GLU A 252 14.12 19.53 6.64
CA GLU A 252 14.10 19.48 8.11
C GLU A 252 14.52 18.10 8.62
N GLN A 253 14.18 17.04 7.90
CA GLN A 253 14.56 15.66 8.21
C GLN A 253 15.93 15.26 7.64
N ASN A 254 16.70 16.21 7.08
CA ASN A 254 17.98 15.98 6.40
C ASN A 254 17.90 14.95 5.26
N LEU A 255 16.73 14.81 4.64
CA LEU A 255 16.49 13.89 3.53
C LEU A 255 16.44 14.66 2.20
N PRO A 256 16.90 14.04 1.10
CA PRO A 256 16.76 14.64 -0.21
C PRO A 256 15.29 14.61 -0.64
N ALA A 257 14.68 15.78 -0.83
CA ALA A 257 13.36 15.86 -1.44
C ALA A 257 13.37 15.29 -2.87
N PRO A 258 12.27 14.64 -3.32
CA PRO A 258 12.12 14.14 -4.68
C PRO A 258 12.43 15.21 -5.73
N SER A 259 13.15 14.82 -6.79
CA SER A 259 13.57 15.76 -7.84
C SER A 259 12.39 16.40 -8.56
N GLN A 260 11.28 15.68 -8.67
CA GLN A 260 10.04 16.12 -9.30
C GLN A 260 9.47 17.38 -8.64
N VAL A 261 9.57 17.51 -7.31
CA VAL A 261 9.09 18.70 -6.58
C VAL A 261 9.83 19.94 -7.07
N ARG A 262 11.17 19.87 -7.19
CA ARG A 262 12.00 20.98 -7.66
C ARG A 262 11.74 21.33 -9.13
N ILE A 263 11.57 20.31 -9.96
CA ILE A 263 11.23 20.50 -11.39
C ILE A 263 9.92 21.28 -11.51
N ARG A 264 8.91 20.89 -10.72
CA ARG A 264 7.59 21.52 -10.74
C ARG A 264 7.62 22.96 -10.21
N ILE A 265 8.37 23.23 -9.13
CA ILE A 265 8.61 24.60 -8.64
C ILE A 265 9.23 25.48 -9.73
N ASN A 266 10.27 24.98 -10.42
CA ASN A 266 10.92 25.74 -11.49
C ASN A 266 9.97 26.02 -12.66
N ALA A 267 9.13 25.05 -13.03
CA ALA A 267 8.12 25.24 -14.07
C ALA A 267 7.11 26.34 -13.70
N LEU A 268 6.66 26.39 -12.43
CA LEU A 268 5.76 27.44 -11.94
C LEU A 268 6.43 28.82 -11.92
N ALA A 269 7.71 28.90 -11.58
CA ALA A 269 8.47 30.15 -11.63
C ALA A 269 8.60 30.69 -13.06
N ASP A 270 8.85 29.81 -14.03
CA ASP A 270 8.93 30.18 -15.45
C ASP A 270 7.58 30.74 -15.99
N ILE A 271 6.45 30.21 -15.50
CA ILE A 271 5.11 30.71 -15.83
C ILE A 271 4.89 32.12 -15.27
N GLN A 272 5.28 32.36 -14.01
CA GLN A 272 5.18 33.68 -13.39
C GLN A 272 6.05 34.72 -14.10
N ASP A 273 7.26 34.34 -14.53
CA ASP A 273 8.18 35.23 -15.22
C ASP A 273 7.79 35.48 -16.70
N ASN A 274 6.92 34.66 -17.30
CA ASN A 274 6.57 34.78 -18.72
C ASN A 274 5.13 34.31 -19.07
N PRO A 275 4.09 35.05 -18.64
CA PRO A 275 2.68 34.61 -18.75
C PRO A 275 2.12 34.53 -20.19
N ALA A 276 2.91 34.84 -21.22
CA ALA A 276 2.47 34.95 -22.62
C ALA A 276 2.71 33.69 -23.49
N LYS A 277 3.25 32.60 -22.94
CA LYS A 277 3.63 31.41 -23.73
C LYS A 277 2.57 30.31 -23.85
N ASP A 278 1.57 30.27 -22.98
CA ASP A 278 0.61 29.14 -22.93
C ASP A 278 -0.69 29.37 -23.71
N ASN A 279 -0.82 30.50 -24.43
CA ASN A 279 -1.94 30.76 -25.34
C ASN A 279 -1.60 30.44 -26.81
N LYS A 280 -1.25 29.18 -27.13
CA LYS A 280 -1.24 28.66 -28.51
C LYS A 280 -1.60 27.20 -28.62
#